data_AF-A0A378KX59-F1
#
_entry.id   AF-A0A378KX59-F1
#
_cell.length_a   1.000
_cell.length_b   1.000
_cell.length_c   1.000
_cell.angle_alpha   90.00
_cell.angle_beta   90.00
_cell.angle_gamma   90.00
#
_symmetry.space_group_name_H-M   'P 1'
#
loop_
_entity.id
_entity.type
_entity.pdbx_description
1 polymer ?
#
loop_
_entity_poly.entity_id
_entity_poly.type
_entity_poly.pdbx_seq_one_letter_code
_entity_poly.pdbx_strand_id
1 'polypeptide(L)'
;MSVARIERLLKESLNHLIPVPRPEIKYTVQAPLSKRLRRFDNTRIIVPDLNMSGVYINTNESGVMDTAVALAKFPKIKQGCHIGFSGWHNFDIMAQRRSSIALICDLNPENALFLSTALKYVCACSDRFQFIEEFTKFVKKHNYIGLRSNQDRDPWMGVVSPLSIKFCFNVVDEYPYTDHYSVIEEVDLELYRETSWLYTDERYEYIKKLALMDKIALITENICSSDVFRHIVQILHFNTIQIDTVYLSNIAEWIDDKKDRDLFLETIQSFSTDIETILIDGRVDLLSDSRAPRQRCISFGELNKRNLSDWFFQPEEKAIEPEIVSADCAERITRMPL
;
A
#
# COMPACT_ATOMS: atom_id res chain seq x y z
N MET A 1 -7.15 -13.80 -31.01
CA MET A 1 -8.45 -13.58 -30.35
C MET A 1 -8.85 -12.12 -30.53
N SER A 2 -10.13 -11.78 -30.73
CA SER A 2 -10.54 -10.37 -30.89
C SER A 2 -10.60 -9.65 -29.54
N VAL A 3 -10.27 -8.36 -29.52
CA VAL A 3 -10.36 -7.48 -28.33
C VAL A 3 -11.75 -7.54 -27.69
N ALA A 4 -12.80 -7.50 -28.50
CA ALA A 4 -14.19 -7.62 -28.03
C ALA A 4 -14.49 -8.96 -27.32
N ARG A 5 -13.83 -10.07 -27.71
CA ARG A 5 -13.97 -11.36 -27.00
C ARG A 5 -13.23 -11.35 -25.67
N ILE A 6 -12.06 -10.71 -25.61
CA ILE A 6 -11.29 -10.54 -24.36
C ILE A 6 -12.07 -9.65 -23.39
N GLU A 7 -12.56 -8.49 -23.82
CA GLU A 7 -13.37 -7.59 -23.00
C GLU A 7 -14.67 -8.25 -22.51
N ARG A 8 -15.32 -9.07 -23.35
CA ARG A 8 -16.51 -9.82 -22.94
C ARG A 8 -16.17 -10.88 -21.89
N LEU A 9 -15.10 -11.64 -22.07
CA LEU A 9 -14.65 -12.65 -21.09
C LEU A 9 -14.21 -12.00 -19.77
N LEU A 10 -13.55 -10.84 -19.83
CA LEU A 10 -13.23 -10.03 -18.65
C LEU A 10 -14.52 -9.60 -17.93
N LYS A 11 -15.51 -9.05 -18.64
CA LYS A 11 -16.80 -8.67 -18.05
C LYS A 11 -17.59 -9.84 -17.50
N GLU A 12 -17.59 -10.98 -18.18
CA GLU A 12 -18.24 -12.22 -17.71
C GLU A 12 -17.54 -12.75 -16.44
N SER A 13 -16.21 -12.67 -16.35
CA SER A 13 -15.46 -13.05 -15.14
C SER A 13 -15.74 -12.13 -13.94
N LEU A 14 -15.99 -10.83 -14.17
CA LEU A 14 -16.27 -9.87 -13.10
C LEU A 14 -17.55 -10.21 -12.32
N ASN A 15 -18.56 -10.80 -12.96
CA ASN A 15 -19.82 -11.17 -12.32
C ASN A 15 -19.67 -12.29 -11.26
N HIS A 16 -18.56 -13.03 -11.32
CA HIS A 16 -18.27 -14.12 -10.40
C HIS A 16 -17.31 -13.72 -9.28
N LEU A 17 -16.82 -12.48 -9.32
CA LEU A 17 -15.97 -11.93 -8.27
C LEU A 17 -16.82 -11.46 -7.09
N ILE A 18 -16.24 -11.56 -5.91
CA ILE A 18 -16.94 -11.28 -4.67
C ILE A 18 -16.68 -9.82 -4.30
N PRO A 19 -17.74 -9.00 -4.17
CA PRO A 19 -17.56 -7.60 -3.82
C PRO A 19 -17.08 -7.46 -2.37
N VAL A 20 -16.16 -6.52 -2.17
CA VAL A 20 -15.65 -6.12 -0.86
C VAL A 20 -16.53 -4.98 -0.33
N PRO A 21 -17.18 -5.14 0.82
CA PRO A 21 -18.02 -4.11 1.39
C PRO A 21 -17.15 -2.95 1.88
N ARG A 22 -17.70 -1.75 1.80
CA ARG A 22 -17.08 -0.53 2.32
C ARG A 22 -17.85 -0.07 3.56
N PRO A 23 -17.54 -0.61 4.75
CA PRO A 23 -18.26 -0.24 5.94
C PRO A 23 -17.96 1.22 6.31
N GLU A 24 -18.98 1.97 6.70
CA GLU A 24 -18.75 3.21 7.43
C GLU A 24 -18.07 2.90 8.76
N ILE A 25 -17.03 3.67 9.09
CA ILE A 25 -16.44 3.65 10.44
C ILE A 25 -17.46 4.33 11.35
N LYS A 26 -18.31 3.51 11.98
CA LYS A 26 -19.20 3.94 13.06
C LYS A 26 -18.32 4.37 14.25
N TYR A 27 -18.86 5.15 15.20
CA TYR A 27 -18.22 5.51 16.49
C TYR A 27 -17.37 6.79 16.56
N THR A 28 -17.28 7.63 15.53
CA THR A 28 -16.58 8.93 15.62
C THR A 28 -17.42 10.09 15.11
N VAL A 29 -17.22 11.28 15.71
CA VAL A 29 -17.73 12.53 15.15
C VAL A 29 -16.92 12.80 13.89
N GLN A 30 -17.57 12.78 12.73
CA GLN A 30 -16.87 12.94 11.47
C GLN A 30 -16.19 14.32 11.38
N ALA A 31 -14.88 14.34 11.23
CA ALA A 31 -14.13 15.56 11.02
C ALA A 31 -14.54 16.16 9.67
N PRO A 32 -14.88 17.46 9.58
CA PRO A 32 -15.35 18.07 8.34
C PRO A 32 -14.40 17.87 7.16
N LEU A 33 -13.09 17.92 7.39
CA LEU A 33 -12.08 17.72 6.36
C LEU A 33 -12.05 16.26 5.88
N SER A 34 -11.94 15.28 6.78
CA SER A 34 -11.92 13.86 6.41
C SER A 34 -13.19 13.44 5.70
N LYS A 35 -14.35 13.99 6.10
CA LYS A 35 -15.61 13.82 5.38
C LYS A 35 -15.56 14.37 3.96
N ARG A 36 -14.91 15.52 3.72
CA ARG A 36 -14.72 16.08 2.37
C ARG A 36 -13.77 15.23 1.55
N LEU A 37 -12.67 14.75 2.14
CA LEU A 37 -11.70 13.89 1.46
C LEU A 37 -12.32 12.55 1.04
N ARG A 38 -13.16 11.95 1.89
CA ARG A 38 -13.87 10.70 1.55
C ARG A 38 -14.88 10.82 0.40
N ARG A 39 -15.21 12.03 -0.08
CA ARG A 39 -16.05 12.20 -1.28
C ARG A 39 -15.33 11.79 -2.57
N PHE A 40 -14.01 11.66 -2.52
CA PHE A 40 -13.19 11.15 -3.63
C PHE A 40 -13.05 9.63 -3.61
N ASP A 41 -13.74 8.93 -2.70
CA ASP A 41 -13.80 7.47 -2.73
C ASP A 41 -14.51 6.98 -4.01
N ASN A 42 -13.81 6.19 -4.82
CA ASN A 42 -14.33 5.68 -6.08
C ASN A 42 -15.21 4.47 -5.84
N THR A 43 -16.51 4.69 -5.63
CA THR A 43 -17.51 3.66 -5.29
C THR A 43 -17.73 2.60 -6.37
N ARG A 44 -17.09 2.71 -7.54
CA ARG A 44 -17.14 1.71 -8.59
C ARG A 44 -16.13 0.57 -8.37
N ILE A 45 -15.08 0.79 -7.58
CA ILE A 45 -13.99 -0.18 -7.34
C ILE A 45 -14.36 -1.13 -6.20
N ILE A 46 -15.39 -1.94 -6.38
CA ILE A 46 -15.92 -2.80 -5.30
C ILE A 46 -15.31 -4.20 -5.29
N VAL A 47 -14.45 -4.52 -6.25
CA VAL A 47 -13.84 -5.83 -6.41
C VAL A 47 -12.34 -5.65 -6.65
N PRO A 48 -11.46 -6.43 -6.01
CA PRO A 48 -10.02 -6.41 -6.29
C PRO A 48 -9.73 -6.89 -7.71
N ASP A 49 -8.73 -6.28 -8.35
CA ASP A 49 -8.21 -6.82 -9.61
C ASP A 49 -7.68 -8.24 -9.39
N LEU A 50 -7.87 -9.11 -10.37
CA LEU A 50 -7.40 -10.49 -10.35
C LEU A 50 -5.88 -10.58 -10.25
N ASN A 51 -5.18 -9.62 -10.84
CA ASN A 51 -3.71 -9.58 -10.86
C ASN A 51 -3.13 -8.83 -9.66
N MET A 52 -3.96 -8.17 -8.84
CA MET A 52 -3.48 -7.52 -7.63
C MET A 52 -3.12 -8.55 -6.56
N SER A 53 -1.97 -8.31 -5.94
CA SER A 53 -1.58 -8.95 -4.70
C SER A 53 -2.68 -8.81 -3.64
N GLY A 54 -2.66 -9.73 -2.68
CA GLY A 54 -3.44 -9.61 -1.46
C GLY A 54 -2.97 -8.45 -0.58
N VAL A 55 -3.64 -8.32 0.55
CA VAL A 55 -3.28 -7.39 1.63
C VAL A 55 -2.04 -7.92 2.34
N TYR A 56 -0.98 -7.13 2.38
CA TYR A 56 0.13 -7.38 3.30
C TYR A 56 -0.21 -6.72 4.64
N ILE A 57 -0.10 -7.47 5.74
CA ILE A 57 -0.33 -6.91 7.08
C ILE A 57 0.81 -5.95 7.41
N ASN A 58 2.04 -6.40 7.22
CA ASN A 58 3.28 -5.65 7.38
C ASN A 58 3.84 -5.24 6.00
N THR A 59 4.80 -4.32 5.95
CA THR A 59 5.44 -3.99 4.66
C THR A 59 6.39 -5.11 4.24
N ASN A 60 6.34 -5.53 2.97
CA ASN A 60 7.32 -6.44 2.38
C ASN A 60 8.51 -5.68 1.77
N GLU A 61 8.69 -4.42 2.15
CA GLU A 61 9.85 -3.62 1.79
C GLU A 61 11.00 -3.84 2.79
N SER A 62 12.23 -3.85 2.28
CA SER A 62 13.45 -3.77 3.09
C SER A 62 13.89 -2.32 3.30
N GLY A 63 14.88 -2.05 4.15
CA GLY A 63 15.40 -0.71 4.41
C GLY A 63 14.45 0.18 5.21
N VAL A 64 13.48 -0.41 5.92
CA VAL A 64 12.47 0.34 6.68
C VAL A 64 13.12 1.09 7.85
N MET A 65 14.07 0.45 8.54
CA MET A 65 14.83 1.10 9.61
C MET A 65 15.71 2.24 9.08
N ASP A 66 16.42 2.04 7.97
CA ASP A 66 17.23 3.08 7.32
C ASP A 66 16.36 4.30 6.96
N THR A 67 15.20 4.04 6.37
CA THR A 67 14.23 5.08 6.02
C THR A 67 13.70 5.77 7.27
N ALA A 68 13.38 5.05 8.34
CA ALA A 68 12.99 5.65 9.61
C ALA A 68 14.10 6.58 10.15
N VAL A 69 15.37 6.15 10.16
CA VAL A 69 16.48 7.00 10.59
C VAL A 69 16.61 8.25 9.71
N ALA A 70 16.41 8.13 8.39
CA ALA A 70 16.42 9.27 7.49
C ALA A 70 15.24 10.24 7.74
N LEU A 71 14.02 9.71 7.91
CA LEU A 71 12.82 10.48 8.24
C LEU A 71 12.95 11.30 9.52
N ALA A 72 13.71 10.83 10.49
CA ALA A 72 13.98 11.57 11.72
C ALA A 72 14.86 12.83 11.51
N LYS A 73 15.64 12.87 10.42
CA LYS A 73 16.55 13.99 10.10
C LYS A 73 15.89 15.12 9.33
N PHE A 74 14.81 14.84 8.59
CA PHE A 74 14.08 15.86 7.84
C PHE A 74 13.30 16.79 8.79
N PRO A 75 13.25 18.12 8.51
CA PRO A 75 12.41 19.05 9.25
C PRO A 75 10.96 18.57 9.33
N LYS A 76 10.30 18.81 10.47
CA LYS A 76 8.89 18.44 10.66
C LYS A 76 7.99 19.60 10.25
N ILE A 77 7.03 19.32 9.38
CA ILE A 77 6.00 20.30 9.04
C ILE A 77 4.94 20.33 10.15
N LYS A 78 4.72 21.53 10.71
CA LYS A 78 3.70 21.73 11.75
C LYS A 78 2.33 21.54 11.12
N GLN A 79 1.51 20.66 11.69
CA GLN A 79 0.20 20.30 11.13
C GLN A 79 0.29 19.66 9.72
N GLY A 80 1.36 18.91 9.46
CA GLY A 80 1.51 18.15 8.22
C GLY A 80 0.45 17.07 8.02
N CYS A 81 0.09 16.86 6.75
CA CYS A 81 -0.71 15.75 6.25
C CYS A 81 0.22 14.62 5.76
N HIS A 82 -0.12 13.39 6.11
CA HIS A 82 0.44 12.20 5.46
C HIS A 82 -0.48 11.78 4.30
N ILE A 83 0.07 11.63 3.10
CA ILE A 83 -0.60 10.97 1.98
C ILE A 83 0.05 9.62 1.80
N GLY A 84 -0.74 8.57 1.98
CA GLY A 84 -0.27 7.20 2.00
C GLY A 84 -0.96 6.37 0.94
N PHE A 85 -0.21 5.47 0.30
CA PHE A 85 -0.76 4.40 -0.50
C PHE A 85 -0.43 3.04 0.10
N SER A 86 -1.10 1.97 -0.33
CA SER A 86 -0.94 0.64 0.24
C SER A 86 -1.59 0.48 1.64
N GLY A 87 -1.17 -0.54 2.37
CA GLY A 87 -1.78 -0.98 3.61
C GLY A 87 -1.29 -0.25 4.86
N TRP A 88 -1.01 -1.03 5.89
CA TRP A 88 -0.88 -0.57 7.27
C TRP A 88 0.36 0.27 7.55
N HIS A 89 1.38 0.19 6.69
CA HIS A 89 2.70 0.79 6.91
C HIS A 89 2.63 2.33 7.02
N ASN A 90 1.59 2.91 6.44
CA ASN A 90 1.21 4.31 6.61
C ASN A 90 1.11 4.72 8.09
N PHE A 91 0.63 3.84 8.98
CA PHE A 91 0.54 4.13 10.41
C PHE A 91 1.93 4.24 11.07
N ASP A 92 2.93 3.49 10.61
CA ASP A 92 4.31 3.58 11.11
C ASP A 92 4.87 4.97 10.82
N ILE A 93 4.77 5.39 9.56
CA ILE A 93 5.25 6.68 9.07
C ILE A 93 4.55 7.82 9.80
N MET A 94 3.22 7.73 9.95
CA MET A 94 2.43 8.72 10.68
C MET A 94 2.84 8.83 12.16
N ALA A 95 3.02 7.70 12.86
CA ALA A 95 3.41 7.69 14.26
C ALA A 95 4.81 8.27 14.47
N GLN A 96 5.72 7.98 13.54
CA GLN A 96 7.08 8.49 13.57
C GLN A 96 7.16 10.00 13.27
N ARG A 97 6.53 10.43 12.18
CA ARG A 97 6.55 11.83 11.72
C ARG A 97 5.63 12.74 12.54
N ARG A 98 4.67 12.16 13.26
CA ARG A 98 3.61 12.87 13.99
C ARG A 98 2.74 13.68 13.04
N SER A 99 2.32 13.05 11.96
CA SER A 99 1.39 13.60 10.98
C SER A 99 0.04 13.91 11.62
N SER A 100 -0.41 15.15 11.51
CA SER A 100 -1.59 15.64 12.23
C SER A 100 -2.92 15.16 11.65
N ILE A 101 -2.89 14.71 10.40
CA ILE A 101 -3.99 14.17 9.60
C ILE A 101 -3.40 13.24 8.54
N ALA A 102 -4.18 12.31 8.04
CA ALA A 102 -3.79 11.46 6.91
C ALA A 102 -4.91 11.28 5.89
N LEU A 103 -4.49 11.13 4.64
CA LEU A 103 -5.26 10.52 3.57
C LEU A 103 -4.54 9.23 3.18
N ILE A 104 -5.19 8.07 3.33
CA ILE A 104 -4.67 6.80 2.85
C ILE A 104 -5.56 6.33 1.69
N CYS A 105 -4.93 5.96 0.59
CA CYS A 105 -5.57 5.59 -0.66
C CYS A 105 -5.05 4.26 -1.17
N ASP A 106 -5.94 3.39 -1.64
CA ASP A 106 -5.51 2.18 -2.33
C ASP A 106 -6.42 1.88 -3.50
N LEU A 107 -5.89 1.27 -4.55
CA LEU A 107 -6.70 0.77 -5.65
C LEU A 107 -7.38 -0.56 -5.28
N ASN A 108 -6.77 -1.35 -4.41
CA ASN A 108 -7.30 -2.60 -3.90
C ASN A 108 -8.34 -2.35 -2.78
N PRO A 109 -9.64 -2.64 -3.01
CA PRO A 109 -10.66 -2.44 -2.00
C PRO A 109 -10.50 -3.36 -0.76
N GLU A 110 -9.76 -4.47 -0.88
CA GLU A 110 -9.43 -5.32 0.29
C GLU A 110 -8.52 -4.56 1.28
N ASN A 111 -7.58 -3.74 0.79
CA ASN A 111 -6.75 -2.88 1.65
C ASN A 111 -7.61 -1.83 2.36
N ALA A 112 -8.59 -1.23 1.66
CA ALA A 112 -9.53 -0.31 2.30
C ALA A 112 -10.40 -0.99 3.38
N LEU A 113 -10.89 -2.21 3.14
CA LEU A 113 -11.61 -3.00 4.14
C LEU A 113 -10.71 -3.34 5.34
N PHE A 114 -9.48 -3.78 5.07
CA PHE A 114 -8.49 -4.08 6.11
C PHE A 114 -8.21 -2.87 6.99
N LEU A 115 -7.86 -1.73 6.40
CA LEU A 115 -7.53 -0.50 7.14
C LEU A 115 -8.73 0.08 7.90
N SER A 116 -9.92 0.08 7.29
CA SER A 116 -11.14 0.54 7.97
C SER A 116 -11.47 -0.35 9.18
N THR A 117 -11.24 -1.66 9.07
CA THR A 117 -11.39 -2.59 10.17
C THR A 117 -10.33 -2.37 11.24
N ALA A 118 -9.07 -2.18 10.86
CA ALA A 118 -7.98 -1.86 11.79
C ALA A 118 -8.31 -0.59 12.61
N LEU A 119 -8.73 0.50 11.95
CA LEU A 119 -9.13 1.73 12.65
C LEU A 119 -10.31 1.52 13.60
N LYS A 120 -11.29 0.68 13.23
CA LYS A 120 -12.40 0.32 14.14
C LYS A 120 -11.87 -0.36 15.40
N TYR A 121 -10.96 -1.33 15.28
CA TYR A 121 -10.36 -2.01 16.43
C TYR A 121 -9.46 -1.08 17.25
N VAL A 122 -8.69 -0.21 16.61
CA VAL A 122 -7.90 0.84 17.29
C VAL A 122 -8.79 1.72 18.18
N CYS A 123 -9.95 2.14 17.70
CA CYS A 123 -10.89 2.94 18.48
C CYS A 123 -11.53 2.14 19.63
N ALA A 124 -11.73 0.84 19.46
CA ALA A 124 -12.43 -0.02 20.42
C ALA A 124 -11.52 -0.58 21.54
N CYS A 125 -10.24 -0.81 21.24
CA CYS A 125 -9.30 -1.42 22.17
C CYS A 125 -8.66 -0.38 23.10
N SER A 126 -8.37 -0.76 24.35
CA SER A 126 -7.74 0.10 25.36
C SER A 126 -6.28 0.38 25.06
N ASP A 127 -5.56 -0.62 24.56
CA ASP A 127 -4.12 -0.62 24.37
C ASP A 127 -3.73 -1.49 23.16
N ARG A 128 -2.42 -1.46 22.83
CA ARG A 128 -1.86 -2.21 21.70
C ARG A 128 -1.97 -3.72 21.85
N PHE A 129 -1.93 -4.27 23.06
CA PHE A 129 -2.00 -5.73 23.26
C PHE A 129 -3.42 -6.24 23.03
N GLN A 130 -4.43 -5.53 23.54
CA GLN A 130 -5.82 -5.85 23.25
C GLN A 130 -6.13 -5.70 21.76
N PHE A 131 -5.59 -4.66 21.10
CA PHE A 131 -5.72 -4.50 19.65
C PHE A 131 -5.17 -5.72 18.90
N ILE A 132 -3.94 -6.14 19.20
CA ILE A 132 -3.30 -7.31 18.60
C ILE A 132 -4.19 -8.55 18.76
N GLU A 133 -4.61 -8.87 19.99
CA GLU A 133 -5.43 -10.06 20.27
C GLU A 133 -6.71 -10.08 19.42
N GLU A 134 -7.44 -8.97 19.41
CA GLU A 134 -8.72 -8.84 18.71
C GLU A 134 -8.55 -8.81 17.18
N PHE A 135 -7.50 -8.15 16.69
CA PHE A 135 -7.23 -8.06 15.26
C PHE A 135 -6.69 -9.37 14.70
N THR A 136 -5.88 -10.12 15.46
CA THR A 136 -5.46 -11.48 15.11
C THR A 136 -6.66 -12.42 14.99
N LYS A 137 -7.67 -12.31 15.88
CA LYS A 137 -8.94 -13.05 15.74
C LYS A 137 -9.68 -12.69 14.45
N PHE A 138 -9.69 -11.41 14.07
CA PHE A 138 -10.27 -10.95 12.81
C PHE A 138 -9.54 -11.56 11.60
N VAL A 139 -8.21 -11.46 11.54
CA VAL A 139 -7.39 -12.03 10.46
C VAL A 139 -7.63 -13.54 10.34
N LYS A 140 -7.59 -14.29 11.45
CA LYS A 140 -7.88 -15.73 11.47
C LYS A 140 -9.24 -16.07 10.87
N LYS A 141 -10.26 -15.27 11.16
CA LYS A 141 -11.64 -15.50 10.71
C LYS A 141 -11.87 -15.12 9.24
N HIS A 142 -11.20 -14.07 8.77
CA HIS A 142 -11.48 -13.44 7.48
C HIS A 142 -10.40 -13.71 6.41
N ASN A 143 -9.29 -14.35 6.77
CA ASN A 143 -8.28 -14.80 5.81
C ASN A 143 -8.85 -15.89 4.87
N TYR A 144 -8.53 -15.79 3.59
CA TYR A 144 -8.73 -16.88 2.64
C TYR A 144 -7.52 -17.05 1.70
N ILE A 145 -7.40 -18.25 1.15
CA ILE A 145 -6.37 -18.64 0.19
C ILE A 145 -7.03 -18.99 -1.15
N GLY A 146 -6.35 -18.70 -2.26
CA GLY A 146 -6.77 -19.12 -3.61
C GLY A 146 -7.27 -17.98 -4.52
N LEU A 147 -8.19 -18.33 -5.42
CA LEU A 147 -8.80 -17.41 -6.38
C LEU A 147 -9.83 -16.48 -5.70
N ARG A 148 -10.02 -15.30 -6.31
CA ARG A 148 -10.96 -14.24 -5.91
C ARG A 148 -12.42 -14.49 -6.35
N SER A 149 -12.71 -15.70 -6.80
CA SER A 149 -14.02 -16.17 -7.24
C SER A 149 -14.44 -17.42 -6.45
N ASN A 150 -15.74 -17.61 -6.31
CA ASN A 150 -16.31 -18.92 -5.92
C ASN A 150 -16.58 -19.81 -7.14
N GLN A 151 -16.49 -19.26 -8.36
CA GLN A 151 -16.57 -20.03 -9.59
C GLN A 151 -15.37 -20.97 -9.69
N ASP A 152 -15.66 -22.25 -9.95
CA ASP A 152 -14.67 -23.33 -10.11
C ASP A 152 -13.76 -23.56 -8.90
N ARG A 153 -14.16 -23.07 -7.72
CA ARG A 153 -13.42 -23.28 -6.47
C ARG A 153 -13.67 -24.70 -5.96
N ASP A 154 -12.59 -25.39 -5.59
CA ASP A 154 -12.72 -26.72 -5.02
C ASP A 154 -13.58 -26.70 -3.74
N PRO A 155 -14.52 -27.66 -3.56
CA PRO A 155 -15.41 -27.67 -2.40
C PRO A 155 -14.70 -27.67 -1.03
N TRP A 156 -13.50 -28.25 -0.96
CA TRP A 156 -12.73 -28.32 0.30
C TRP A 156 -12.13 -26.98 0.74
N MET A 157 -12.00 -26.01 -0.17
CA MET A 157 -11.49 -24.66 0.14
C MET A 157 -12.56 -23.72 0.74
N GLY A 158 -13.81 -24.19 0.86
CA GLY A 158 -14.93 -23.40 1.36
C GLY A 158 -15.33 -22.24 0.45
N VAL A 159 -16.28 -21.43 0.91
CA VAL A 159 -16.83 -20.27 0.18
C VAL A 159 -16.17 -18.99 0.67
N VAL A 160 -15.69 -18.16 -0.25
CA VAL A 160 -15.20 -16.82 0.07
C VAL A 160 -16.41 -15.92 0.32
N SER A 161 -16.41 -15.23 1.46
CA SER A 161 -17.43 -14.27 1.87
C SER A 161 -17.06 -12.83 1.48
N PRO A 162 -18.01 -11.88 1.38
CA PRO A 162 -17.74 -10.47 1.08
C PRO A 162 -16.72 -9.79 2.01
N LEU A 163 -16.62 -10.22 3.27
CA LEU A 163 -15.66 -9.67 4.25
C LEU A 163 -14.33 -10.43 4.28
N SER A 164 -14.12 -11.38 3.38
CA SER A 164 -12.88 -12.15 3.37
C SER A 164 -11.80 -11.33 2.67
N ILE A 165 -10.58 -11.41 3.19
CA ILE A 165 -9.42 -10.70 2.68
C ILE A 165 -8.39 -11.76 2.27
N LYS A 166 -7.85 -11.64 1.06
CA LYS A 166 -6.69 -12.43 0.67
C LYS A 166 -5.49 -11.74 1.26
N PHE A 167 -4.85 -12.38 2.23
CA PHE A 167 -3.60 -11.85 2.75
C PHE A 167 -2.42 -12.41 1.97
N CYS A 168 -1.41 -11.57 1.79
CA CYS A 168 -0.12 -11.99 1.27
C CYS A 168 0.81 -12.25 2.44
N PHE A 169 1.46 -13.42 2.39
CA PHE A 169 2.52 -13.76 3.32
C PHE A 169 3.75 -12.91 3.03
N ASN A 170 4.28 -12.26 4.05
CA ASN A 170 5.49 -11.48 3.92
C ASN A 170 6.73 -12.38 3.95
N VAL A 171 7.67 -12.13 3.05
CA VAL A 171 8.89 -12.91 2.88
C VAL A 171 10.14 -12.04 3.02
N VAL A 172 10.04 -10.94 3.77
CA VAL A 172 11.18 -10.05 3.99
C VAL A 172 12.17 -10.64 5.00
N ASP A 173 13.45 -10.61 4.62
CA ASP A 173 14.59 -11.02 5.44
C ASP A 173 14.98 -9.97 6.51
N GLU A 174 14.00 -9.29 7.10
CA GLU A 174 14.22 -8.33 8.20
C GLU A 174 13.58 -8.87 9.48
N TYR A 175 14.30 -8.74 10.59
CA TYR A 175 13.74 -9.01 11.90
C TYR A 175 12.52 -8.10 12.15
N PRO A 176 11.40 -8.63 12.67
CA PRO A 176 11.21 -9.96 13.30
C PRO A 176 10.61 -11.05 12.38
N TYR A 177 10.68 -10.90 11.06
CA TYR A 177 9.95 -11.77 10.11
C TYR A 177 10.75 -12.95 9.56
N THR A 178 12.00 -13.13 9.97
CA THR A 178 12.89 -14.17 9.40
C THR A 178 12.37 -15.60 9.59
N ASP A 179 11.56 -15.86 10.63
CA ASP A 179 11.22 -17.22 11.07
C ASP A 179 9.72 -17.44 11.32
N HIS A 180 8.86 -16.67 10.67
CA HIS A 180 7.40 -16.85 10.77
C HIS A 180 6.86 -17.75 9.66
N TYR A 181 5.71 -18.39 9.89
CA TYR A 181 5.16 -19.40 8.98
C TYR A 181 3.73 -19.10 8.54
N SER A 182 3.12 -18.04 9.08
CA SER A 182 1.77 -17.64 8.69
C SER A 182 1.53 -16.14 8.83
N VAL A 183 0.66 -15.62 7.96
CA VAL A 183 0.10 -14.26 8.05
C VAL A 183 -0.51 -13.98 9.43
N ILE A 184 -1.04 -15.00 10.08
CA ILE A 184 -1.68 -14.87 11.38
C ILE A 184 -0.68 -14.41 12.45
N GLU A 185 0.59 -14.82 12.33
CA GLU A 185 1.66 -14.43 13.25
C GLU A 185 2.15 -13.00 12.97
N GLU A 186 2.00 -12.50 11.74
CA GLU A 186 2.50 -11.17 11.33
C GLU A 186 1.92 -10.04 12.18
N VAL A 187 0.67 -10.14 12.62
CA VAL A 187 0.06 -9.14 13.51
C VAL A 187 0.83 -9.06 14.83
N ASP A 188 1.06 -10.20 15.48
CA ASP A 188 1.73 -10.25 16.79
C ASP A 188 3.21 -9.81 16.69
N LEU A 189 3.87 -10.13 15.57
CA LEU A 189 5.26 -9.76 15.30
C LEU A 189 5.50 -8.25 15.29
N GLU A 190 4.46 -7.46 15.02
CA GLU A 190 4.55 -6.00 14.99
C GLU A 190 4.80 -5.36 16.35
N LEU A 191 4.60 -6.09 17.44
CA LEU A 191 5.02 -5.66 18.77
C LEU A 191 6.55 -5.56 18.90
N TYR A 192 7.30 -6.27 18.04
CA TYR A 192 8.76 -6.39 18.12
C TYR A 192 9.49 -5.58 17.05
N ARG A 193 8.82 -5.16 15.98
CA ARG A 193 9.44 -4.31 14.94
C ARG A 193 9.57 -2.87 15.42
N GLU A 194 10.79 -2.40 15.62
CA GLU A 194 11.08 -1.07 16.19
C GLU A 194 10.48 0.12 15.45
N THR A 195 10.22 0.00 14.14
CA THR A 195 9.58 1.05 13.33
C THR A 195 8.05 1.00 13.40
N SER A 196 7.48 -0.06 13.97
CA SER A 196 6.03 -0.27 14.03
C SER A 196 5.32 0.79 14.88
N TRP A 197 4.12 1.18 14.47
CA TRP A 197 3.20 1.96 15.31
C TRP A 197 2.71 1.16 16.54
N LEU A 198 2.81 -0.17 16.50
CA LEU A 198 2.51 -1.06 17.63
C LEU A 198 3.73 -1.34 18.53
N TYR A 199 4.90 -0.79 18.23
CA TYR A 199 6.11 -1.07 19.01
C TYR A 199 6.05 -0.47 20.43
N THR A 200 5.44 0.72 20.59
CA THR A 200 5.34 1.42 21.88
C THR A 200 3.94 1.96 22.10
N ASP A 201 3.51 2.03 23.36
CA ASP A 201 2.21 2.58 23.76
C ASP A 201 2.01 4.02 23.24
N GLU A 202 3.05 4.85 23.23
CA GLU A 202 2.97 6.23 22.73
C GLU A 202 2.58 6.31 21.25
N ARG A 203 3.07 5.39 20.42
CA ARG A 203 2.77 5.35 18.98
C ARG A 203 1.37 4.83 18.74
N TYR A 204 0.97 3.78 19.46
CA TYR A 204 -0.39 3.27 19.44
C TYR A 204 -1.40 4.35 19.83
N GLU A 205 -1.18 5.02 20.97
CA GLU A 205 -2.05 6.09 21.46
C GLU A 205 -2.09 7.28 20.49
N TYR A 206 -0.99 7.55 19.78
CA TYR A 206 -0.97 8.56 18.74
C TYR A 206 -1.92 8.23 17.58
N ILE A 207 -1.83 7.02 17.03
CA ILE A 207 -2.72 6.57 15.95
C ILE A 207 -4.17 6.49 16.43
N LYS A 208 -4.39 5.97 17.64
CA LYS A 208 -5.71 5.91 18.27
C LYS A 208 -6.35 7.27 18.43
N LYS A 209 -5.59 8.27 18.87
CA LYS A 209 -6.07 9.66 18.94
C LYS A 209 -6.50 10.18 17.57
N LEU A 210 -5.71 9.93 16.52
CA LEU A 210 -6.08 10.34 15.15
C LEU A 210 -7.35 9.63 14.68
N ALA A 211 -7.47 8.33 14.94
CA ALA A 211 -8.65 7.54 14.58
C ALA A 211 -9.92 8.04 15.30
N LEU A 212 -9.86 8.23 16.62
CA LEU A 212 -10.98 8.73 17.44
C LEU A 212 -11.44 10.14 17.03
N MET A 213 -10.50 10.98 16.57
CA MET A 213 -10.78 12.32 16.06
C MET A 213 -11.18 12.33 14.57
N ASP A 214 -11.36 11.17 13.95
CA ASP A 214 -11.63 11.02 12.51
C ASP A 214 -10.64 11.80 11.63
N LYS A 215 -9.34 11.76 11.96
CA LYS A 215 -8.27 12.43 11.21
C LYS A 215 -7.54 11.53 10.21
N ILE A 216 -8.09 10.35 9.93
CA ILE A 216 -7.56 9.43 8.93
C ILE A 216 -8.67 9.20 7.91
N ALA A 217 -8.53 9.80 6.74
CA ALA A 217 -9.45 9.58 5.63
C ALA A 217 -8.94 8.40 4.80
N LEU A 218 -9.77 7.38 4.63
CA LEU A 218 -9.51 6.24 3.75
C LEU A 218 -10.34 6.39 2.48
N ILE A 219 -9.73 6.22 1.31
CA ILE A 219 -10.42 6.18 0.02
C ILE A 219 -9.90 5.01 -0.82
N THR A 220 -10.74 4.52 -1.73
CA THR A 220 -10.35 3.59 -2.80
C THR A 220 -10.27 4.37 -4.10
N GLU A 221 -9.09 4.55 -4.68
CA GLU A 221 -8.90 5.28 -5.94
C GLU A 221 -7.60 4.87 -6.62
N ASN A 222 -7.55 5.00 -7.96
CA ASN A 222 -6.33 4.79 -8.73
C ASN A 222 -5.41 6.01 -8.61
N ILE A 223 -4.14 5.83 -8.25
CA ILE A 223 -3.14 6.91 -8.20
C ILE A 223 -3.02 7.69 -9.53
N CYS A 224 -3.32 7.07 -10.66
CA CYS A 224 -3.33 7.69 -11.99
C CYS A 224 -4.55 8.61 -12.21
N SER A 225 -5.48 8.71 -11.27
CA SER A 225 -6.59 9.67 -11.30
C SER A 225 -6.10 11.09 -10.94
N SER A 226 -5.19 11.66 -11.75
CA SER A 226 -4.46 12.90 -11.43
C SER A 226 -5.37 14.10 -11.11
N ASP A 227 -6.51 14.21 -11.80
CA ASP A 227 -7.52 15.23 -11.51
C ASP A 227 -8.13 15.10 -10.10
N VAL A 228 -8.35 13.87 -9.61
CA VAL A 228 -8.86 13.62 -8.27
C VAL A 228 -7.85 14.11 -7.22
N PHE A 229 -6.59 13.72 -7.36
CA PHE A 229 -5.54 14.12 -6.42
C PHE A 229 -5.24 15.61 -6.46
N ARG A 230 -5.32 16.26 -7.64
CA ARG A 230 -5.22 17.72 -7.75
C ARG A 230 -6.31 18.43 -6.93
N HIS A 231 -7.56 17.94 -6.99
CA HIS A 231 -8.64 18.51 -6.17
C HIS A 231 -8.44 18.25 -4.67
N ILE A 232 -7.93 17.08 -4.29
CA ILE A 232 -7.58 16.76 -2.91
C ILE A 232 -6.53 17.74 -2.38
N VAL A 233 -5.45 17.97 -3.14
CA VAL A 233 -4.39 18.92 -2.78
C VAL A 233 -4.94 20.34 -2.62
N GLN A 234 -5.82 20.78 -3.53
CA GLN A 234 -6.50 22.08 -3.40
C GLN A 234 -7.32 22.19 -2.11
N ILE A 235 -8.00 21.12 -1.69
CA ILE A 235 -8.73 21.08 -0.44
C ILE A 235 -7.79 21.19 0.76
N LEU A 236 -6.66 20.49 0.76
CA LEU A 236 -5.66 20.59 1.83
C LEU A 236 -5.13 22.03 1.95
N HIS A 237 -4.74 22.64 0.84
CA HIS A 237 -4.29 24.04 0.81
C HIS A 237 -5.35 25.03 1.29
N PHE A 238 -6.61 24.87 0.87
CA PHE A 238 -7.70 25.71 1.33
C PHE A 238 -7.90 25.64 2.84
N ASN A 239 -7.55 24.51 3.47
CA ASN A 239 -7.58 24.33 4.92
C ASN A 239 -6.22 24.60 5.60
N THR A 240 -5.28 25.25 4.90
CA THR A 240 -3.94 25.59 5.40
C THR A 240 -3.13 24.38 5.89
N ILE A 241 -3.36 23.22 5.27
CA ILE A 241 -2.65 21.97 5.59
C ILE A 241 -1.60 21.71 4.52
N GLN A 242 -0.37 21.54 4.96
CA GLN A 242 0.78 21.19 4.13
C GLN A 242 0.97 19.67 4.09
N ILE A 243 1.58 19.16 3.02
CA ILE A 243 1.86 17.73 2.87
C ILE A 243 3.25 17.46 3.47
N ASP A 244 3.34 16.65 4.52
CA ASP A 244 4.62 16.32 5.17
C ASP A 244 5.26 15.10 4.51
N THR A 245 4.46 14.06 4.26
CA THR A 245 4.95 12.81 3.68
C THR A 245 4.02 12.29 2.61
N VAL A 246 4.61 11.71 1.57
CA VAL A 246 3.94 10.94 0.52
C VAL A 246 4.57 9.54 0.49
N TYR A 247 3.83 8.50 0.83
CA TYR A 247 4.29 7.11 0.74
C TYR A 247 3.60 6.38 -0.41
N LEU A 248 4.37 5.85 -1.35
CA LEU A 248 3.86 5.26 -2.59
C LEU A 248 4.00 3.73 -2.66
N SER A 249 4.64 3.11 -1.67
CA SER A 249 5.12 1.73 -1.78
C SER A 249 5.89 1.51 -3.09
N ASN A 250 5.77 0.34 -3.74
CA ASN A 250 6.39 0.06 -5.04
C ASN A 250 5.44 0.24 -6.24
N ILE A 251 4.41 1.10 -6.13
CA ILE A 251 3.36 1.24 -7.16
C ILE A 251 3.92 1.51 -8.56
N ALA A 252 4.99 2.31 -8.68
CA ALA A 252 5.58 2.66 -9.97
C ALA A 252 6.05 1.43 -10.79
N GLU A 253 6.42 0.33 -10.12
CA GLU A 253 6.86 -0.91 -10.78
C GLU A 253 5.72 -1.66 -11.45
N TRP A 254 4.48 -1.34 -11.09
CA TRP A 254 3.27 -1.98 -11.62
C TRP A 254 2.57 -1.13 -12.69
N ILE A 255 3.18 -0.02 -13.12
CA ILE A 255 2.63 0.87 -14.15
C ILE A 255 3.38 0.63 -15.47
N ASP A 256 2.79 -0.19 -16.33
CA ASP A 256 3.37 -0.52 -17.64
C ASP A 256 3.03 0.52 -18.72
N ASP A 257 1.77 0.95 -18.75
CA ASP A 257 1.28 1.83 -19.81
C ASP A 257 1.84 3.25 -19.67
N LYS A 258 2.37 3.79 -20.79
CA LYS A 258 2.99 5.12 -20.80
C LYS A 258 2.03 6.23 -20.36
N LYS A 259 0.76 6.18 -20.77
CA LYS A 259 -0.23 7.19 -20.38
C LYS A 259 -0.48 7.13 -18.88
N ASP A 260 -0.54 5.93 -18.30
CA ASP A 260 -0.69 5.78 -16.85
C ASP A 260 0.56 6.25 -16.10
N ARG A 261 1.77 6.06 -16.66
CA ARG A 261 3.00 6.65 -16.12
C ARG A 261 2.96 8.18 -16.11
N ASP A 262 2.52 8.78 -17.22
CA ASP A 262 2.40 10.24 -17.33
C ASP A 262 1.39 10.78 -16.29
N LEU A 263 0.24 10.13 -16.16
CA LEU A 263 -0.78 10.49 -15.16
C LEU A 263 -0.30 10.29 -13.71
N PHE A 264 0.44 9.22 -13.43
CA PHE A 264 1.08 9.01 -12.13
C PHE A 264 2.06 10.14 -11.81
N LEU A 265 2.93 10.53 -12.77
CA LEU A 265 3.88 11.63 -12.59
C LEU A 265 3.16 12.96 -12.35
N GLU A 266 2.05 13.24 -13.05
CA GLU A 266 1.21 14.40 -12.78
C GLU A 266 0.64 14.39 -11.34
N THR A 267 0.19 13.23 -10.85
CA THR A 267 -0.26 13.07 -9.46
C THR A 267 0.87 13.39 -8.49
N ILE A 268 2.07 12.83 -8.69
CA ILE A 268 3.21 13.08 -7.80
C ILE A 268 3.64 14.55 -7.82
N GLN A 269 3.66 15.17 -9.00
CA GLN A 269 3.94 16.60 -9.15
C GLN A 269 2.88 17.45 -8.43
N SER A 270 1.63 17.00 -8.35
CA SER A 270 0.59 17.71 -7.59
C SER A 270 0.84 17.68 -6.08
N PHE A 271 1.56 16.69 -5.56
CA PHE A 271 1.93 16.61 -4.15
C PHE A 271 3.16 17.44 -3.79
N SER A 272 3.94 17.89 -4.78
CA SER A 272 5.22 18.60 -4.58
C SER A 272 5.05 20.09 -4.24
N THR A 273 3.98 20.47 -3.54
CA THR A 273 3.64 21.87 -3.30
C THR A 273 4.52 22.52 -2.25
N ASP A 274 5.09 21.73 -1.34
CA ASP A 274 6.09 22.16 -0.36
C ASP A 274 7.44 21.48 -0.64
N ILE A 275 8.53 22.25 -0.71
CA ILE A 275 9.88 21.69 -0.94
C ILE A 275 10.35 20.76 0.18
N GLU A 276 9.73 20.88 1.36
CA GLU A 276 10.02 20.09 2.56
C GLU A 276 9.26 18.76 2.58
N THR A 277 8.26 18.57 1.70
CA THR A 277 7.52 17.31 1.60
C THR A 277 8.50 16.17 1.31
N ILE A 278 8.36 15.06 2.01
CA ILE A 278 9.21 13.89 1.86
C ILE A 278 8.45 12.84 1.04
N LEU A 279 9.07 12.39 -0.05
CA LEU A 279 8.61 11.27 -0.84
C LEU A 279 9.26 9.99 -0.33
N ILE A 280 8.47 8.94 -0.15
CA ILE A 280 8.89 7.60 0.27
C ILE A 280 8.33 6.58 -0.73
N ASP A 281 9.17 5.72 -1.26
CA ASP A 281 8.77 4.63 -2.15
C ASP A 281 9.66 3.40 -1.96
N GLY A 282 9.19 2.25 -2.48
CA GLY A 282 9.93 1.00 -2.56
C GLY A 282 10.37 0.74 -3.99
N ARG A 283 11.61 0.28 -4.17
CA ARG A 283 12.13 -0.11 -5.49
C ARG A 283 12.98 -1.37 -5.39
N VAL A 284 12.73 -2.33 -6.27
CA VAL A 284 13.53 -3.54 -6.45
C VAL A 284 14.87 -3.13 -7.06
N ASP A 285 15.94 -3.52 -6.38
CA ASP A 285 17.30 -3.37 -6.90
C ASP A 285 17.58 -4.55 -7.85
N LEU A 286 17.69 -4.27 -9.15
CA LEU A 286 17.95 -5.29 -10.17
C LEU A 286 19.30 -6.00 -9.98
N LEU A 287 20.22 -5.40 -9.22
CA LEU A 287 21.54 -5.97 -8.93
C LEU A 287 21.56 -6.83 -7.66
N SER A 288 20.48 -6.80 -6.86
CA SER A 288 20.38 -7.55 -5.61
C SER A 288 19.77 -8.92 -5.85
N ASP A 289 20.27 -9.93 -5.13
CA ASP A 289 19.64 -11.26 -5.08
C ASP A 289 18.26 -11.21 -4.38
N SER A 290 18.02 -10.17 -3.58
CA SER A 290 16.73 -9.98 -2.91
C SER A 290 15.69 -9.44 -3.90
N ARG A 291 14.55 -10.15 -3.97
CA ARG A 291 13.38 -9.71 -4.74
C ARG A 291 12.51 -8.69 -4.00
N ALA A 292 12.83 -8.38 -2.75
CA ALA A 292 12.03 -7.43 -1.97
C ALA A 292 12.38 -5.98 -2.38
N PRO A 293 11.38 -5.12 -2.61
CA PRO A 293 11.63 -3.71 -2.85
C PRO A 293 12.37 -3.08 -1.65
N ARG A 294 13.39 -2.27 -1.89
CA ARG A 294 14.06 -1.49 -0.84
C ARG A 294 13.39 -0.12 -0.72
N GLN A 295 12.97 0.21 0.48
CA GLN A 295 12.42 1.50 0.82
C GLN A 295 13.50 2.58 0.74
N ARG A 296 13.13 3.72 0.17
CA ARG A 296 13.97 4.91 0.03
C ARG A 296 13.14 6.15 0.29
N CYS A 297 13.79 7.24 0.66
CA CYS A 297 13.13 8.53 0.82
C CYS A 297 13.98 9.70 0.31
N ILE A 298 13.32 10.77 -0.11
CA ILE A 298 13.93 11.99 -0.62
C ILE A 298 13.01 13.19 -0.37
N SER A 299 13.57 14.37 -0.11
CA SER A 299 12.77 15.61 -0.08
C SER A 299 12.40 16.05 -1.49
N PHE A 300 11.23 16.66 -1.68
CA PHE A 300 10.85 17.21 -2.98
C PHE A 300 11.82 18.31 -3.45
N GLY A 301 12.41 19.08 -2.54
CA GLY A 301 13.46 20.05 -2.87
C GLY A 301 14.72 19.42 -3.48
N GLU A 302 15.08 18.20 -3.08
CA GLU A 302 16.17 17.44 -3.70
C GLU A 302 15.74 16.71 -4.96
N LEU A 303 14.51 16.19 -4.97
CA LEU A 303 13.93 15.51 -6.13
C LEU A 303 13.76 16.46 -7.33
N ASN A 304 13.40 17.72 -7.10
CA ASN A 304 13.29 18.75 -8.16
C ASN A 304 14.63 19.06 -8.84
N LYS A 305 15.76 18.64 -8.27
CA LYS A 305 17.09 18.73 -8.91
C LYS A 305 17.37 17.53 -9.82
N ARG A 306 16.46 16.55 -9.85
CA ARG A 306 16.50 15.32 -10.64
C ARG A 306 15.30 15.30 -11.58
N ASN A 307 15.33 14.41 -12.57
CA ASN A 307 14.15 14.11 -13.36
C ASN A 307 13.24 13.17 -12.55
N LEU A 308 11.97 13.55 -12.36
CA LEU A 308 11.00 12.76 -11.63
C LEU A 308 10.75 11.39 -12.28
N SER A 309 10.76 11.33 -13.61
CA SER A 309 10.61 10.09 -14.36
C SER A 309 11.74 9.12 -14.05
N ASP A 310 13.00 9.57 -14.06
CA ASP A 310 14.18 8.74 -13.78
C ASP A 310 14.20 8.20 -12.34
N TRP A 311 13.55 8.90 -11.40
CA TRP A 311 13.42 8.40 -10.03
C TRP A 311 12.59 7.12 -10.00
N PHE A 312 11.42 7.12 -10.64
CA PHE A 312 10.44 6.03 -10.57
C PHE A 312 10.66 4.95 -11.63
N PHE A 313 10.87 5.37 -12.86
CA PHE A 313 10.97 4.48 -14.00
C PHE A 313 12.43 4.33 -14.36
N GLN A 314 12.86 3.07 -14.51
CA GLN A 314 14.14 2.82 -15.14
C GLN A 314 14.09 3.46 -16.54
N PRO A 315 15.16 4.15 -16.99
CA PRO A 315 15.29 4.43 -18.40
C PRO A 315 15.05 3.09 -19.10
N GLU A 316 14.23 3.06 -20.14
CA GLU A 316 14.15 1.86 -20.99
C GLU A 316 15.59 1.55 -21.36
N GLU A 317 16.18 0.54 -20.72
CA GLU A 317 17.47 0.03 -21.12
C GLU A 317 17.22 -0.30 -22.57
N LYS A 318 17.81 0.50 -23.48
CA LYS A 318 17.75 0.25 -24.91
C LYS A 318 18.07 -1.21 -25.00
N ALA A 319 17.05 -2.04 -25.29
CA ALA A 319 17.17 -3.48 -25.17
C ALA A 319 18.51 -3.79 -25.79
N ILE A 320 19.47 -4.23 -24.97
CA ILE A 320 20.76 -4.62 -25.49
C ILE A 320 20.34 -5.78 -26.38
N GLU A 321 20.22 -5.51 -27.68
CA GLU A 321 19.85 -6.52 -28.65
C GLU A 321 20.78 -7.66 -28.31
N PRO A 322 20.24 -8.83 -27.90
CA PRO A 322 21.09 -9.90 -27.43
C PRO A 322 22.13 -10.08 -28.52
N GLU A 323 23.39 -9.74 -28.22
CA GLU A 323 24.50 -10.04 -29.11
C GLU A 323 24.27 -11.49 -29.46
N ILE A 324 24.06 -11.77 -30.74
CA ILE A 324 23.73 -13.11 -31.23
C ILE A 324 24.92 -13.97 -30.82
N VAL A 325 24.84 -14.58 -29.65
CA VAL A 325 25.82 -15.55 -29.17
C VAL A 325 25.63 -16.71 -30.11
N SER A 326 26.59 -16.86 -31.03
CA SER A 326 26.62 -17.90 -32.04
C SER A 326 26.28 -19.25 -31.41
N ALA A 327 25.42 -20.01 -32.08
CA ALA A 327 24.70 -21.19 -31.61
C ALA A 327 25.54 -22.45 -31.27
N ASP A 328 26.75 -22.30 -30.70
CA ASP A 328 27.72 -23.40 -30.53
C ASP A 328 27.84 -23.94 -29.09
N CYS A 329 26.95 -23.57 -28.17
CA CYS A 329 27.07 -23.96 -26.75
C CYS A 329 25.81 -24.58 -26.11
N ALA A 330 24.90 -25.17 -26.90
CA ALA A 330 23.61 -25.69 -26.41
C ALA A 330 23.51 -27.23 -26.27
N GLU A 331 24.63 -27.96 -26.16
CA GLU A 331 24.60 -29.44 -26.11
C GLU A 331 24.96 -30.09 -24.77
N ARG A 332 25.03 -29.32 -23.67
CA ARG A 332 25.28 -29.90 -22.33
C ARG A 332 24.34 -29.30 -21.31
N ILE A 333 23.15 -29.88 -21.14
CA ILE A 333 22.40 -30.09 -19.88
C ILE A 333 21.13 -30.86 -20.26
N THR A 334 21.27 -32.16 -20.48
CA THR A 334 20.16 -33.13 -20.38
C THR A 334 20.76 -34.44 -19.89
N ARG A 335 20.76 -34.65 -18.57
CA ARG A 335 20.78 -35.96 -17.87
C ARG A 335 21.09 -35.75 -16.38
N MET A 336 20.05 -35.79 -15.55
CA MET A 336 20.12 -36.47 -14.26
C MET A 336 18.83 -37.29 -14.08
N PRO A 337 18.92 -38.58 -13.74
CA PRO A 337 17.75 -39.42 -13.50
C PRO A 337 17.22 -39.23 -12.07
N LEU A 338 15.94 -39.60 -11.93
CA LEU A 338 15.11 -39.62 -10.71
C LEU A 338 15.75 -40.30 -9.51
#